data_AF-G0N3S3-F1
#
_entry.id   AF-G0N3S3-F1
#
_cell.length_a   1.000
_cell.length_b   1.000
_cell.length_c   1.000
_cell.angle_alpha   90.00
_cell.angle_beta   90.00
_cell.angle_gamma   90.00
#
_symmetry.space_group_name_H-M   'P 1'
#
loop_
_entity.id
_entity.type
_entity.pdbx_description
1 polymer ?
#
loop_
_entity_poly.entity_id
_entity_poly.type
_entity_poly.pdbx_seq_one_letter_code
_entity_poly.pdbx_strand_id
1 'polypeptide(L)'
;MDRPPEIREVVQVNKNFPHTRTIDVDWLDHDLGAYLAHNLPKQCFTIYPSEGIIHTCPTHLIMVSYTPEAGRVFDEELWITLVDKLHRAPTLRIMVHMVDNMPSNGGSGDLNDPSLSNSRQANLECKVCFEPYSDTIYNSIPLLLSECGHTLCHSCADTLQKFSPDKLSIDCPFDRTTTKVKVESLHKNFAIIDLIREKKDEGKSTAKLGAAEIKEDPLIPCFENLKHEATRYCKACTVDFCDSCFHSIHSSRINSDHESILISEKPIEIPPCLNHPTLISQFFCLDKKCKATSPLCCNKCLFKFHKHHSVITVIEKMGKNQIKLFELLDTLDITEINVAAALKRADRCIKSTNKTDAEYQKMVDSINIHFYRKMTEAIQNLESYVDQKREGMEKDENQIEHDIGLIKETKKEIERVLKRKDILFVQKIIDKGEAMCCLDDRKEANLVPLSLPSVEEIIESKPSSSKPSISSPSAPAPSEVPPPLPPRSHLRRIRSWLLWWK
;
A
#
# COMPACT_ATOMS: atom_id res chain seq x y z
N MET A 1 -19.87 -24.11 -2.01
CA MET A 1 -18.47 -23.67 -1.91
C MET A 1 -18.09 -23.14 -3.27
N ASP A 2 -18.16 -21.83 -3.43
CA ASP A 2 -17.74 -21.18 -4.66
C ASP A 2 -16.21 -21.27 -4.77
N ARG A 3 -15.72 -21.74 -5.92
CA ARG A 3 -14.30 -21.84 -6.20
C ARG A 3 -13.73 -20.42 -6.18
N PRO A 4 -12.64 -20.12 -5.44
CA PRO A 4 -12.08 -18.78 -5.40
C PRO A 4 -11.66 -18.31 -6.81
N PRO A 5 -11.68 -17.00 -7.08
CA PRO A 5 -11.44 -16.45 -8.42
C PRO A 5 -10.03 -16.78 -8.96
N GLU A 6 -9.87 -16.85 -10.29
CA GLU A 6 -8.58 -17.04 -10.96
C GLU A 6 -8.02 -15.66 -11.36
N ILE A 7 -6.81 -15.33 -10.89
CA ILE A 7 -6.07 -14.13 -11.29
C ILE A 7 -5.16 -14.51 -12.46
N ARG A 8 -5.25 -13.79 -13.58
CA ARG A 8 -4.43 -14.03 -14.77
C ARG A 8 -3.47 -12.88 -15.04
N GLU A 9 -2.19 -13.21 -15.17
CA GLU A 9 -1.13 -12.28 -15.56
C GLU A 9 -0.45 -12.74 -16.84
N VAL A 10 0.05 -11.79 -17.64
CA VAL A 10 0.79 -12.08 -18.87
C VAL A 10 2.19 -11.48 -18.79
N VAL A 11 3.18 -12.30 -19.09
CA VAL A 11 4.61 -11.96 -19.07
C VAL A 11 5.16 -12.13 -20.47
N GLN A 12 5.64 -11.05 -21.07
CA GLN A 12 6.34 -11.13 -22.36
C GLN A 12 7.84 -11.34 -22.13
N VAL A 13 8.41 -12.34 -22.78
CA VAL A 13 9.84 -12.70 -22.72
C VAL A 13 10.40 -12.64 -24.12
N ASN A 14 11.48 -11.89 -24.32
CA ASN A 14 12.12 -11.83 -25.63
C ASN A 14 12.85 -13.15 -25.91
N LYS A 15 12.51 -13.84 -27.00
CA LYS A 15 13.09 -15.15 -27.32
C LYS A 15 14.59 -15.11 -27.65
N ASN A 16 15.10 -13.94 -28.05
CA ASN A 16 16.46 -13.76 -28.56
C ASN A 16 17.48 -13.32 -27.49
N PHE A 17 17.02 -12.90 -26.29
CA PHE A 17 17.89 -12.37 -25.23
C PHE A 17 17.62 -13.05 -23.88
N PRO A 18 18.65 -13.22 -23.04
CA PRO A 18 18.44 -13.69 -21.68
C PRO A 18 17.57 -12.70 -20.89
N HIS A 19 16.63 -13.23 -20.13
CA HIS A 19 15.65 -12.41 -19.41
C HIS A 19 15.37 -13.02 -18.04
N THR A 20 15.56 -12.25 -16.97
CA THR A 20 15.20 -12.66 -15.61
C THR A 20 14.09 -11.76 -15.11
N ARG A 21 12.97 -12.36 -14.69
CA ARG A 21 11.84 -11.67 -14.10
C ARG A 21 11.59 -12.18 -12.70
N THR A 22 11.39 -11.24 -11.78
CA THR A 22 10.99 -11.52 -10.41
C THR A 22 9.51 -11.19 -10.27
N ILE A 23 8.76 -12.12 -9.69
CA ILE A 23 7.31 -12.08 -9.54
C ILE A 23 7.03 -12.04 -8.05
N ASP A 24 6.37 -10.99 -7.60
CA ASP A 24 5.98 -10.83 -6.21
C ASP A 24 4.66 -11.57 -5.95
N VAL A 25 4.60 -12.31 -4.84
CA VAL A 25 3.46 -13.13 -4.44
C VAL A 25 2.98 -12.73 -3.05
N ASP A 26 2.85 -11.42 -2.85
CA ASP A 26 2.38 -10.76 -1.62
C ASP A 26 0.97 -11.16 -1.15
N TRP A 27 0.17 -11.89 -1.95
CA TRP A 27 -1.20 -12.29 -1.58
C TRP A 27 -1.28 -13.62 -0.79
N LEU A 28 -0.15 -14.31 -0.56
CA LEU A 28 -0.07 -15.57 0.20
C LEU A 28 0.25 -15.31 1.68
N ASP A 29 -0.72 -14.85 2.47
CA ASP A 29 -0.55 -14.46 3.88
C ASP A 29 -0.70 -15.64 4.88
N HIS A 30 -0.15 -16.83 4.57
CA HIS A 30 -0.37 -18.05 5.38
C HIS A 30 0.88 -18.94 5.55
N ASP A 31 1.05 -19.48 6.77
CA ASP A 31 2.18 -20.33 7.22
C ASP A 31 2.31 -21.69 6.49
N LEU A 32 1.30 -22.11 5.73
CA LEU A 32 1.23 -23.45 5.11
C LEU A 32 1.78 -23.51 3.67
N GLY A 33 2.07 -22.35 3.08
CA GLY A 33 2.70 -22.22 1.76
C GLY A 33 1.77 -22.43 0.56
N ALA A 34 2.29 -22.21 -0.65
CA ALA A 34 1.59 -22.43 -1.92
C ALA A 34 2.18 -23.60 -2.72
N TYR A 35 1.38 -24.18 -3.61
CA TYR A 35 1.84 -25.15 -4.59
C TYR A 35 2.12 -24.44 -5.92
N LEU A 36 3.35 -24.58 -6.42
CA LEU A 36 3.79 -24.05 -7.71
C LEU A 36 3.90 -25.17 -8.74
N ALA A 37 3.26 -24.97 -9.90
CA ALA A 37 3.32 -25.85 -11.07
C ALA A 37 3.60 -25.03 -12.35
N HIS A 38 4.32 -25.58 -13.33
CA HIS A 38 4.60 -24.90 -14.60
C HIS A 38 4.85 -25.89 -15.73
N ASN A 39 4.70 -25.45 -17.00
CA ASN A 39 5.12 -26.22 -18.18
C ASN A 39 6.36 -25.62 -18.89
N LEU A 40 7.07 -24.68 -18.24
CA LEU A 40 8.28 -24.07 -18.80
C LEU A 40 9.38 -25.10 -19.09
N PRO A 41 9.99 -25.09 -20.29
CA PRO A 41 11.03 -26.05 -20.63
C PRO A 41 12.32 -25.85 -19.84
N LYS A 42 12.73 -26.88 -19.09
CA LYS A 42 13.90 -26.84 -18.17
C LYS A 42 15.25 -26.55 -18.84
N GLN A 43 15.36 -26.72 -20.16
CA GLN A 43 16.63 -26.47 -20.87
C GLN A 43 16.88 -24.98 -21.12
N CYS A 44 15.83 -24.15 -21.17
CA CYS A 44 15.95 -22.71 -21.42
C CYS A 44 15.31 -21.84 -20.32
N PHE A 45 14.57 -22.42 -19.38
CA PHE A 45 14.01 -21.74 -18.22
C PHE A 45 14.52 -22.33 -16.91
N THR A 46 14.87 -21.45 -15.97
CA THR A 46 15.13 -21.80 -14.57
C THR A 46 14.16 -21.02 -13.69
N ILE A 47 13.42 -21.73 -12.84
CA ILE A 47 12.51 -21.14 -11.86
C ILE A 47 13.04 -21.39 -10.44
N TYR A 48 12.97 -20.37 -9.60
CA TYR A 48 13.29 -20.46 -8.18
C TYR A 48 12.16 -19.86 -7.34
N PRO A 49 11.65 -20.59 -6.33
CA PRO A 49 11.95 -21.99 -6.00
C PRO A 49 11.41 -22.98 -7.07
N SER A 50 12.00 -24.18 -7.11
CA SER A 50 11.58 -25.25 -8.03
C SER A 50 10.14 -25.71 -7.78
N GLU A 51 9.54 -26.37 -8.79
CA GLU A 51 8.20 -26.98 -8.72
C GLU A 51 7.97 -27.78 -7.43
N GLY A 52 6.86 -27.52 -6.73
CA GLY A 52 6.53 -28.17 -5.47
C GLY A 52 5.89 -27.26 -4.43
N ILE A 53 5.98 -27.69 -3.17
CA ILE A 53 5.48 -26.94 -2.01
C ILE A 53 6.48 -25.82 -1.69
N ILE A 54 6.01 -24.58 -1.78
CA ILE A 54 6.78 -23.40 -1.38
C ILE A 54 6.31 -22.97 0.00
N HIS A 55 7.13 -23.19 1.01
CA HIS A 55 6.97 -22.55 2.31
C HIS A 55 7.43 -21.09 2.19
N THR A 56 6.66 -20.14 2.69
CA THR A 56 7.00 -18.71 2.69
C THR A 56 8.29 -18.48 3.49
N CYS A 57 9.43 -18.48 2.78
CA CYS A 57 10.65 -17.81 3.21
C CYS A 57 10.39 -16.28 3.09
N PRO A 58 11.05 -15.41 3.87
CA PRO A 58 10.60 -14.03 4.14
C PRO A 58 10.69 -13.05 2.95
N THR A 59 10.80 -13.56 1.72
CA THR A 59 10.99 -12.73 0.52
C THR A 59 9.80 -12.72 -0.43
N HIS A 60 8.76 -13.56 -0.33
CA HIS A 60 7.57 -13.57 -1.23
C HIS A 60 7.83 -13.56 -2.77
N LEU A 61 9.07 -13.79 -3.23
CA LEU A 61 9.46 -13.63 -4.64
C LEU A 61 9.67 -14.97 -5.35
N ILE A 62 9.13 -15.09 -6.56
CA ILE A 62 9.45 -16.14 -7.54
C ILE A 62 10.34 -15.54 -8.62
N MET A 63 11.48 -16.17 -8.89
CA MET A 63 12.39 -15.72 -9.94
C MET A 63 12.33 -16.68 -11.13
N VAL A 64 12.06 -16.14 -12.31
CA VAL A 64 12.01 -16.88 -13.58
C VAL A 64 13.09 -16.32 -14.49
N SER A 65 14.09 -17.14 -14.82
CA SER A 65 15.15 -16.77 -15.76
C SER A 65 15.02 -17.57 -17.04
N TYR A 66 15.17 -16.88 -18.16
CA TYR A 66 15.19 -17.43 -19.51
C TYR A 66 16.58 -17.23 -20.12
N THR A 67 17.11 -18.28 -20.73
CA THR A 67 18.36 -18.25 -21.50
C THR A 67 18.06 -18.76 -22.92
N PRO A 68 18.31 -17.95 -23.98
CA PRO A 68 18.01 -18.34 -25.35
C PRO A 68 18.76 -19.59 -25.79
N GLU A 69 18.06 -20.48 -26.48
CA GLU A 69 18.61 -21.68 -27.09
C GLU A 69 18.40 -21.61 -28.61
N ALA A 70 19.48 -21.82 -29.38
CA ALA A 70 19.44 -21.61 -30.83
C ALA A 70 18.48 -22.60 -31.51
N GLY A 71 17.51 -22.06 -32.27
CA GLY A 71 16.60 -22.86 -33.10
C GLY A 71 15.38 -23.44 -32.39
N ARG A 72 15.10 -23.04 -31.14
CA ARG A 72 13.93 -23.51 -30.40
C ARG A 72 12.64 -22.79 -30.82
N VAL A 73 11.60 -23.57 -31.08
CA VAL A 73 10.23 -23.08 -31.34
C VAL A 73 9.34 -23.47 -30.16
N PHE A 74 8.51 -22.53 -29.71
CA PHE A 74 7.56 -22.74 -28.61
C PHE A 74 6.16 -22.86 -29.21
N ASP A 75 5.74 -24.09 -29.51
CA ASP A 75 4.42 -24.37 -30.11
C ASP A 75 3.30 -24.48 -29.06
N GLU A 76 3.65 -24.56 -27.78
CA GLU A 76 2.72 -24.66 -26.66
C GLU A 76 2.64 -23.37 -25.85
N GLU A 77 1.45 -23.08 -25.33
CA GLU A 77 1.21 -21.95 -24.45
C GLU A 77 1.94 -22.17 -23.10
N LEU A 78 2.91 -21.32 -22.79
CA LEU A 78 3.74 -21.44 -21.59
C LEU A 78 3.04 -20.79 -20.39
N TRP A 79 3.06 -21.45 -19.23
CA TRP A 79 2.38 -20.98 -18.03
C TRP A 79 3.06 -21.40 -16.72
N ILE A 80 2.77 -20.64 -15.68
CA ILE A 80 3.09 -20.89 -14.27
C ILE A 80 1.80 -20.74 -13.47
N THR A 81 1.48 -21.67 -12.58
CA THR A 81 0.29 -21.64 -11.74
C THR A 81 0.66 -21.76 -10.27
N LEU A 82 0.07 -20.91 -9.43
CA LEU A 82 0.17 -20.95 -7.98
C LEU A 82 -1.19 -21.19 -7.35
N VAL A 83 -1.27 -22.24 -6.56
CA VAL A 83 -2.49 -22.65 -5.87
C VAL A 83 -2.25 -22.66 -4.37
N ASP A 84 -3.07 -21.92 -3.63
CA ASP A 84 -3.12 -22.01 -2.18
C ASP A 84 -3.56 -23.42 -1.73
N LYS A 85 -2.82 -24.01 -0.79
CA LYS A 85 -3.09 -25.37 -0.30
C LYS A 85 -4.44 -25.49 0.40
N LEU A 86 -4.91 -24.42 1.04
CA LEU A 86 -6.20 -24.42 1.72
C LEU A 86 -7.37 -24.06 0.79
N HIS A 87 -7.09 -23.74 -0.48
CA HIS A 87 -8.05 -23.22 -1.46
C HIS A 87 -8.87 -22.03 -0.92
N ARG A 88 -8.29 -21.24 -0.02
CA ARG A 88 -8.89 -20.04 0.57
C ARG A 88 -8.55 -18.79 -0.22
N ALA A 89 -7.42 -18.79 -0.92
CA ALA A 89 -6.97 -17.70 -1.78
C ALA A 89 -7.19 -17.99 -3.28
N PRO A 90 -7.30 -16.95 -4.12
CA PRO A 90 -7.43 -17.09 -5.57
C PRO A 90 -6.25 -17.84 -6.20
N THR A 91 -6.51 -18.55 -7.31
CA THR A 91 -5.43 -19.20 -8.07
C THR A 91 -4.77 -18.16 -8.97
N LEU A 92 -3.45 -18.00 -8.89
CA LEU A 92 -2.69 -17.12 -9.79
C LEU A 92 -2.15 -17.94 -10.95
N ARG A 93 -2.48 -17.53 -12.18
CA ARG A 93 -1.99 -18.13 -13.42
C ARG A 93 -1.26 -17.08 -14.26
N ILE A 94 0.00 -17.36 -14.56
CA ILE A 94 0.90 -16.47 -15.28
C ILE A 94 1.19 -17.09 -16.64
N MET A 95 0.86 -16.38 -17.71
CA MET A 95 1.07 -16.81 -19.10
C MET A 95 2.35 -16.18 -19.63
N VAL A 96 3.27 -16.99 -20.16
CA VAL A 96 4.56 -16.55 -20.68
C VAL A 96 4.51 -16.51 -22.20
N HIS A 97 4.55 -15.30 -22.77
CA HIS A 97 4.52 -15.07 -24.21
C HIS A 97 5.92 -14.77 -24.74
N MET A 98 6.39 -15.60 -25.67
CA MET A 98 7.68 -15.40 -26.33
C MET A 98 7.53 -14.38 -27.46
N VAL A 99 8.33 -13.31 -27.46
CA VAL A 99 8.29 -12.23 -28.46
C VAL A 99 9.64 -12.04 -29.17
N ASP A 100 9.60 -11.70 -30.45
CA ASP A 100 10.80 -11.60 -31.31
C ASP A 100 11.52 -10.25 -31.16
N ASN A 101 10.76 -9.20 -30.88
CA ASN A 101 11.20 -7.83 -30.63
C ASN A 101 10.22 -7.20 -29.64
N MET A 102 10.72 -6.63 -28.54
CA MET A 102 9.86 -5.84 -27.65
C MET A 102 9.51 -4.54 -28.37
N PRO A 103 8.23 -4.21 -28.57
CA PRO A 103 7.87 -2.86 -28.98
C PRO A 103 8.25 -1.92 -27.84
N SER A 104 9.06 -0.91 -28.16
CA SER A 104 9.10 0.30 -27.35
C SER A 104 7.66 0.78 -27.23
N ASN A 105 7.16 0.89 -26.01
CA ASN A 105 5.79 1.29 -25.77
C ASN A 105 5.61 2.73 -26.30
N GLY A 106 4.88 2.85 -27.41
CA GLY A 106 4.69 4.08 -28.19
C GLY A 106 4.20 3.71 -29.59
N GLY A 107 2.91 3.40 -29.71
CA GLY A 107 2.31 2.97 -30.98
C GLY A 107 2.16 4.10 -32.00
N SER A 108 2.56 3.84 -33.24
CA SER A 108 1.77 3.90 -34.49
C SER A 108 2.70 4.07 -35.71
N GLY A 109 2.57 3.16 -36.70
CA GLY A 109 2.96 3.44 -38.10
C GLY A 109 2.02 4.49 -38.70
N ASP A 110 2.37 5.25 -39.74
CA ASP A 110 3.13 4.82 -40.90
C ASP A 110 4.03 5.92 -41.51
N LEU A 111 5.04 5.36 -42.18
CA LEU A 111 6.11 5.82 -43.05
C LEU A 111 5.78 6.95 -44.05
N ASN A 112 6.74 7.88 -44.20
CA ASN A 112 7.31 8.29 -45.49
C ASN A 112 8.74 8.86 -45.29
N ASP A 113 9.75 8.19 -45.85
CA ASP A 113 11.13 8.67 -46.09
C ASP A 113 11.10 9.50 -47.41
N PRO A 114 11.89 10.58 -47.66
CA PRO A 114 13.36 10.57 -47.56
C PRO A 114 14.07 11.88 -47.11
N SER A 115 15.35 11.71 -46.76
CA SER A 115 16.47 12.67 -46.83
C SER A 115 16.95 13.40 -45.55
N LEU A 116 17.95 12.75 -44.93
CA LEU A 116 19.22 13.32 -44.45
C LEU A 116 19.19 14.72 -43.77
N SER A 117 19.18 14.72 -42.43
CA SER A 117 19.99 15.67 -41.67
C SER A 117 20.57 15.00 -40.43
N ASN A 118 21.90 14.84 -40.43
CA ASN A 118 22.71 14.43 -39.29
C ASN A 118 22.30 15.15 -38.00
N SER A 119 21.93 14.37 -36.98
CA SER A 119 22.43 14.61 -35.64
C SER A 119 22.81 13.25 -35.07
N ARG A 120 24.10 12.91 -35.15
CA ARG A 120 24.67 11.71 -34.51
C ARG A 120 24.55 11.91 -32.99
N GLN A 121 23.45 11.48 -32.39
CA GLN A 121 23.43 11.26 -30.95
C GLN A 121 24.31 10.05 -30.67
N ALA A 122 25.55 10.30 -30.25
CA ALA A 122 26.42 9.26 -29.74
C ALA A 122 25.76 8.67 -28.48
N ASN A 123 25.29 7.41 -28.58
CA ASN A 123 24.82 6.66 -27.42
C ASN A 123 26.01 6.48 -26.46
N LEU A 124 25.92 7.08 -25.27
CA LEU A 124 26.94 7.01 -24.21
C LEU A 124 26.82 5.66 -23.47
N GLU A 125 27.17 4.60 -24.16
CA GLU A 125 27.05 3.21 -23.69
C GLU A 125 28.35 2.43 -23.92
N CYS A 126 28.58 1.42 -23.09
CA CYS A 126 29.71 0.53 -23.23
C CYS A 126 29.57 -0.33 -24.47
N LYS A 127 30.55 -0.30 -25.38
CA LYS A 127 30.47 -1.08 -26.64
C LYS A 127 30.80 -2.57 -26.48
N VAL A 128 30.92 -3.06 -25.25
CA VAL A 128 31.11 -4.49 -24.92
C VAL A 128 29.85 -5.10 -24.34
N CYS A 129 29.26 -4.48 -23.31
CA CYS A 129 28.03 -4.98 -22.67
C CYS A 129 26.76 -4.22 -23.10
N PHE A 130 26.89 -3.14 -23.87
CA PHE A 130 25.80 -2.25 -24.32
C PHE A 130 25.02 -1.56 -23.19
N GLU A 131 25.51 -1.64 -21.95
CA GLU A 131 24.95 -0.90 -20.83
C GLU A 131 25.33 0.59 -20.88
N PRO A 132 24.41 1.50 -20.52
CA PRO A 132 24.69 2.93 -20.49
C PRO A 132 25.78 3.23 -19.46
N TYR A 133 26.69 4.14 -19.81
CA TYR A 133 27.67 4.62 -18.86
C TYR A 133 27.00 5.44 -17.76
N SER A 134 27.56 5.38 -16.55
CA SER A 134 27.08 6.11 -15.39
C SER A 134 28.23 6.76 -14.66
N ASP A 135 28.01 7.96 -14.13
CA ASP A 135 28.96 8.64 -13.26
C ASP A 135 28.78 8.28 -11.77
N THR A 136 27.72 7.53 -11.44
CA THR A 136 27.29 7.19 -10.07
C THR A 136 27.30 5.69 -9.79
N ILE A 137 27.00 4.87 -10.79
CA ILE A 137 26.97 3.41 -10.67
C ILE A 137 28.36 2.85 -10.96
N TYR A 138 29.03 2.32 -9.93
CA TYR A 138 30.40 1.82 -9.99
C TYR A 138 30.68 0.89 -11.19
N ASN A 139 29.81 -0.09 -11.43
CA ASN A 139 29.96 -1.09 -12.51
C ASN A 139 29.85 -0.51 -13.93
N SER A 140 29.23 0.67 -14.06
CA SER A 140 28.96 1.36 -15.33
C SER A 140 29.84 2.60 -15.51
N ILE A 141 30.83 2.84 -14.63
CA ILE A 141 31.77 3.95 -14.78
C ILE A 141 32.65 3.71 -16.01
N PRO A 142 32.75 4.66 -16.96
CA PRO A 142 33.64 4.55 -18.10
C PRO A 142 35.10 4.71 -17.67
N LEU A 143 35.94 3.74 -18.00
CA LEU A 143 37.38 3.67 -17.74
C LEU A 143 38.16 3.69 -19.05
N LEU A 144 39.29 4.40 -19.08
CA LEU A 144 40.20 4.49 -20.23
C LEU A 144 41.32 3.47 -20.11
N LEU A 145 41.52 2.69 -21.17
CA LEU A 145 42.74 1.91 -21.36
C LEU A 145 43.85 2.84 -21.85
N SER A 146 44.89 3.07 -21.02
CA SER A 146 45.93 4.08 -21.29
C SER A 146 46.68 3.83 -22.59
N GLU A 147 46.87 2.57 -22.98
CA GLU A 147 47.70 2.20 -24.13
C GLU A 147 46.99 2.38 -25.48
N CYS A 148 45.66 2.42 -25.51
CA CYS A 148 44.89 2.54 -26.76
C CYS A 148 43.81 3.63 -26.77
N GLY A 149 43.47 4.20 -25.61
CA GLY A 149 42.44 5.24 -25.48
C GLY A 149 41.00 4.75 -25.60
N HIS A 150 40.77 3.44 -25.80
CA HIS A 150 39.42 2.87 -25.80
C HIS A 150 38.80 2.90 -24.41
N THR A 151 37.47 3.11 -24.37
CA THR A 151 36.71 3.19 -23.12
C THR A 151 35.90 1.91 -22.89
N LEU A 152 35.96 1.39 -21.67
CA LEU A 152 35.18 0.25 -21.18
C LEU A 152 34.46 0.61 -19.89
N CYS A 153 33.34 -0.03 -19.56
CA CYS A 153 32.80 0.13 -18.21
C CYS A 153 33.64 -0.67 -17.19
N HIS A 154 33.59 -0.29 -15.91
CA HIS A 154 34.34 -0.95 -14.85
C HIS A 154 34.10 -2.47 -14.81
N SER A 155 32.85 -2.91 -14.97
CA SER A 155 32.51 -4.34 -14.98
C SER A 155 33.15 -5.09 -16.15
N CYS A 156 33.16 -4.51 -17.35
CA CYS A 156 33.85 -5.12 -18.50
C CYS A 156 35.37 -5.15 -18.33
N ALA A 157 35.98 -4.08 -17.80
CA ALA A 157 37.40 -4.04 -17.53
C ALA A 157 37.82 -5.11 -16.48
N ASP A 158 37.06 -5.23 -15.39
CA ASP A 158 37.27 -6.23 -14.35
C ASP A 158 37.12 -7.66 -14.88
N THR A 159 36.12 -7.87 -15.73
CA THR A 159 35.91 -9.17 -16.39
C THR A 159 37.09 -9.52 -17.28
N LEU A 160 37.56 -8.60 -18.13
CA LEU A 160 38.69 -8.84 -19.03
C LEU A 160 40.01 -9.08 -18.27
N GLN A 161 40.23 -8.40 -17.14
CA GLN A 161 41.39 -8.63 -16.28
C GLN A 161 41.39 -10.03 -15.65
N LYS A 162 40.21 -10.54 -15.25
CA LYS A 162 40.09 -11.89 -14.67
C LYS A 162 40.39 -13.01 -15.68
N PHE A 163 40.18 -12.74 -16.96
CA PHE A 163 40.49 -13.67 -18.05
C PHE A 163 41.94 -13.57 -18.55
N SER A 164 42.75 -12.61 -18.06
CA SER A 164 44.15 -12.51 -18.45
C SER A 164 45.02 -13.57 -17.74
N PRO A 165 46.06 -14.13 -18.40
CA PRO A 165 46.90 -15.17 -17.82
C PRO A 165 47.66 -14.73 -16.55
N ASP A 166 47.98 -13.44 -16.47
CA ASP A 166 48.75 -12.82 -15.40
C ASP A 166 47.88 -12.09 -14.36
N LYS A 167 46.55 -11.99 -14.58
CA LYS A 167 45.57 -11.23 -13.77
C LYS A 167 45.96 -9.77 -13.49
N LEU A 168 46.91 -9.24 -14.26
CA LEU A 168 47.51 -7.91 -14.08
C LEU A 168 47.53 -7.13 -15.40
N SER A 169 46.92 -7.66 -16.45
CA SER A 169 46.81 -7.03 -17.76
C SER A 169 45.38 -7.09 -18.28
N ILE A 170 45.03 -6.14 -19.15
CA ILE A 170 43.74 -6.06 -19.82
C ILE A 170 44.01 -5.93 -21.31
N ASP A 171 43.49 -6.88 -22.08
CA ASP A 171 43.52 -6.80 -23.54
C ASP A 171 42.28 -6.07 -24.03
N CYS A 172 42.49 -5.00 -24.79
CA CYS A 172 41.40 -4.22 -25.37
C CYS A 172 40.57 -5.08 -26.35
N PRO A 173 39.24 -5.13 -26.23
CA PRO A 173 38.40 -5.93 -27.13
C PRO A 173 38.29 -5.35 -28.54
N PHE A 174 38.67 -4.08 -28.75
CA PHE A 174 38.54 -3.39 -30.03
C PHE A 174 39.79 -3.49 -30.89
N ASP A 175 40.98 -3.40 -30.28
CA ASP A 175 42.26 -3.38 -31.00
C ASP A 175 43.30 -4.37 -30.44
N ARG A 176 42.96 -5.12 -29.38
CA ARG A 176 43.80 -6.12 -28.72
C ARG A 176 45.08 -5.57 -28.10
N THR A 177 45.16 -4.26 -27.87
CA THR A 177 46.29 -3.63 -27.16
C THR A 177 46.27 -4.00 -25.69
N THR A 178 47.37 -4.57 -25.19
CA THR A 178 47.50 -5.00 -23.79
C THR A 178 47.90 -3.83 -22.89
N THR A 179 47.06 -3.50 -21.91
CA THR A 179 47.35 -2.52 -20.85
C THR A 179 47.72 -3.26 -19.57
N LYS A 180 48.97 -3.14 -19.10
CA LYS A 180 49.49 -3.84 -17.90
C LYS A 180 49.23 -3.07 -16.61
N VAL A 181 47.97 -2.92 -16.23
CA VAL A 181 47.56 -2.24 -15.00
C VAL A 181 46.37 -2.95 -14.36
N LYS A 182 46.22 -2.83 -13.04
CA LYS A 182 45.01 -3.27 -12.35
C LYS A 182 43.82 -2.36 -12.66
N VAL A 183 42.62 -2.91 -12.67
CA VAL A 183 41.39 -2.17 -13.01
C VAL A 183 41.19 -0.96 -12.11
N GLU A 184 41.52 -1.07 -10.82
CA GLU A 184 41.39 0.04 -9.87
C GLU A 184 42.34 1.20 -10.16
N SER A 185 43.38 0.97 -10.97
CA SER A 185 44.37 1.97 -11.39
C SER A 185 44.04 2.60 -12.75
N LEU A 186 42.97 2.17 -13.43
CA LEU A 186 42.54 2.79 -14.68
C LEU A 186 41.90 4.16 -14.42
N HIS A 187 42.20 5.11 -15.30
CA HIS A 187 41.64 6.45 -15.22
C HIS A 187 40.18 6.45 -15.67
N LYS A 188 39.32 7.18 -14.96
CA LYS A 188 37.94 7.43 -15.39
C LYS A 188 37.96 8.29 -16.65
N ASN A 189 37.09 8.00 -17.61
CA ASN A 189 36.89 8.86 -18.78
C ASN A 189 36.03 10.06 -18.38
N PHE A 190 36.67 11.12 -17.88
CA PHE A 190 35.99 12.33 -17.45
C PHE A 190 35.22 13.02 -18.59
N ALA A 191 35.68 12.92 -19.85
CA ALA A 191 34.96 13.49 -20.99
C ALA A 191 33.59 12.83 -21.22
N ILE A 192 33.49 11.51 -21.06
CA ILE A 192 32.19 10.80 -21.14
C ILE A 192 31.34 11.08 -19.90
N ILE A 193 31.96 11.16 -18.72
CA ILE A 193 31.27 11.50 -17.47
C ILE A 193 30.66 12.90 -17.52
N ASP A 194 31.39 13.87 -18.07
CA ASP A 194 30.91 15.25 -18.20
C ASP A 194 29.78 15.33 -19.23
N LEU A 195 29.84 14.57 -20.34
CA LEU A 195 28.71 14.43 -21.27
C LEU A 195 27.47 13.77 -20.63
N ILE A 196 27.64 12.82 -19.70
CA ILE A 196 26.53 12.22 -18.94
C ILE A 196 25.90 13.25 -18.01
N ARG A 197 26.72 14.08 -17.35
CA ARG A 197 26.27 15.15 -16.45
C ARG A 197 25.55 16.25 -17.22
N GLU A 198 26.09 16.68 -18.36
CA GLU A 198 25.46 17.62 -19.27
C GLU A 198 24.09 17.11 -19.74
N LYS A 199 23.96 15.85 -20.17
CA LYS A 199 22.65 15.24 -20.51
C LYS A 199 21.68 15.18 -19.32
N LYS A 200 22.18 14.97 -18.10
CA LYS A 200 21.35 14.89 -16.88
C LYS A 200 20.84 16.27 -16.45
N ASP A 201 21.63 17.31 -16.72
CA ASP A 201 21.26 18.71 -16.48
C ASP A 201 20.40 19.30 -17.62
N GLU A 202 20.60 18.83 -18.86
CA GLU A 202 19.67 19.02 -19.98
C GLU A 202 18.31 18.39 -19.64
N GLY A 203 18.26 17.19 -19.03
CA GLY A 203 17.01 16.57 -18.56
C GLY A 203 16.20 17.38 -17.52
N LYS A 204 16.77 18.44 -16.93
CA LYS A 204 16.05 19.40 -16.06
C LYS A 204 15.74 20.74 -16.74
N SER A 205 16.32 21.04 -17.90
CA SER A 205 16.14 22.31 -18.63
C SER A 205 15.59 22.17 -20.06
N THR A 206 15.56 20.98 -20.64
CA THR A 206 15.06 20.68 -22.01
C THR A 206 13.64 20.10 -22.03
N ALA A 207 12.87 20.22 -20.95
CA ALA A 207 11.42 19.98 -20.95
C ALA A 207 10.61 21.21 -21.44
N LYS A 208 11.25 22.34 -21.75
CA LYS A 208 10.55 23.63 -21.96
C LYS A 208 10.47 24.14 -23.40
N LEU A 209 10.88 23.37 -24.42
CA LEU A 209 10.84 23.83 -25.83
C LEU A 209 10.31 22.79 -26.86
N GLY A 210 9.65 21.72 -26.44
CA GLY A 210 9.28 20.62 -27.38
C GLY A 210 7.79 20.29 -27.56
N ALA A 211 6.95 20.44 -26.55
CA ALA A 211 5.54 20.09 -26.66
C ALA A 211 4.69 21.07 -25.84
N ALA A 212 3.64 21.61 -26.45
CA ALA A 212 2.64 22.35 -25.71
C ALA A 212 2.01 21.42 -24.66
N GLU A 213 1.84 21.90 -23.44
CA GLU A 213 1.11 21.17 -22.40
C GLU A 213 -0.36 21.03 -22.83
N ILE A 214 -0.83 19.78 -22.95
CA ILE A 214 -2.23 19.47 -23.26
C ILE A 214 -3.03 19.58 -21.97
N LYS A 215 -3.96 20.54 -21.91
CA LYS A 215 -4.96 20.72 -20.86
C LYS A 215 -6.33 20.37 -21.41
N GLU A 216 -7.07 19.52 -20.72
CA GLU A 216 -8.43 19.14 -21.12
C GLU A 216 -9.42 20.32 -21.03
N ASP A 217 -9.17 21.27 -20.12
CA ASP A 217 -9.96 22.51 -19.97
C ASP A 217 -9.03 23.70 -19.69
N PRO A 218 -8.40 24.29 -20.74
CA PRO A 218 -7.53 25.44 -20.58
C PRO A 218 -8.35 26.71 -20.27
N LEU A 219 -7.83 27.57 -19.39
CA LEU A 219 -8.52 28.80 -19.01
C LEU A 219 -8.64 29.76 -20.19
N ILE A 220 -7.59 29.83 -21.01
CA ILE A 220 -7.58 30.58 -22.27
C ILE A 220 -7.08 29.63 -23.37
N PRO A 221 -7.97 29.15 -24.26
CA PRO A 221 -7.58 28.20 -25.29
C PRO A 221 -6.71 28.86 -26.37
N CYS A 222 -5.69 28.13 -26.82
CA CYS A 222 -4.87 28.51 -27.96
C CYS A 222 -5.68 28.44 -29.27
N PHE A 223 -5.43 29.40 -30.16
CA PHE A 223 -6.05 29.45 -31.49
C PHE A 223 -5.77 28.20 -32.34
N GLU A 224 -4.54 27.67 -32.27
CA GLU A 224 -4.14 26.50 -33.06
C GLU A 224 -4.66 25.18 -32.48
N ASN A 225 -4.83 25.11 -31.16
CA ASN A 225 -5.34 23.92 -30.50
C ASN A 225 -6.10 24.29 -29.22
N LEU A 226 -7.39 23.99 -29.20
CA LEU A 226 -8.29 24.27 -28.08
C LEU A 226 -7.89 23.56 -26.77
N LYS A 227 -7.02 22.55 -26.83
CA LYS A 227 -6.46 21.87 -25.67
C LYS A 227 -5.14 22.46 -25.17
N HIS A 228 -4.61 23.50 -25.80
CA HIS A 228 -3.40 24.18 -25.29
C HIS A 228 -3.81 25.43 -24.51
N GLU A 229 -3.08 25.73 -23.43
CA GLU A 229 -3.18 27.01 -22.75
C GLU A 229 -2.43 28.09 -23.54
N ALA A 230 -3.14 29.14 -23.91
CA ALA A 230 -2.54 30.28 -24.56
C ALA A 230 -1.69 31.07 -23.54
N THR A 231 -0.52 31.52 -23.97
CA THR A 231 0.41 32.32 -23.16
C THR A 231 0.79 33.64 -23.81
N ARG A 232 0.59 33.75 -25.14
CA ARG A 232 0.94 34.92 -25.95
C ARG A 232 -0.25 35.41 -26.74
N TYR A 233 -0.35 36.72 -26.91
CA TYR A 233 -1.26 37.37 -27.85
C TYR A 233 -0.44 37.98 -28.99
N CYS A 234 -0.79 37.63 -30.23
CA CYS A 234 -0.15 38.21 -31.41
C CYS A 234 -0.85 39.51 -31.81
N LYS A 235 -0.13 40.63 -31.81
CA LYS A 235 -0.71 41.97 -32.14
C LYS A 235 -1.17 42.07 -33.60
N ALA A 236 -0.50 41.36 -34.52
CA ALA A 236 -0.81 41.37 -35.94
C ALA A 236 -1.98 40.43 -36.28
N CYS A 237 -1.96 39.21 -35.74
CA CYS A 237 -3.01 38.21 -35.99
C CYS A 237 -4.28 38.45 -35.15
N THR A 238 -4.19 39.23 -34.07
CA THR A 238 -5.28 39.51 -33.12
C THR A 238 -5.87 38.25 -32.45
N VAL A 239 -5.06 37.21 -32.29
CA VAL A 239 -5.44 35.93 -31.68
C VAL A 239 -4.42 35.46 -30.64
N ASP A 240 -4.86 34.54 -29.79
CA ASP A 240 -4.11 34.02 -28.65
C ASP A 240 -3.44 32.67 -29.01
N PHE A 241 -2.16 32.51 -28.68
CA PHE A 241 -1.38 31.29 -28.94
C PHE A 241 -0.67 30.80 -27.68
N CYS A 242 -0.44 29.49 -27.57
CA CYS A 242 0.58 28.96 -26.67
C CYS A 242 1.98 29.25 -27.25
N ASP A 243 3.01 29.23 -26.41
CA ASP A 243 4.36 29.63 -26.82
C ASP A 243 4.90 28.78 -27.99
N SER A 244 4.67 27.46 -27.97
CA SER A 244 5.12 26.57 -29.06
C SER A 244 4.33 26.78 -30.36
N CYS A 245 3.00 26.91 -30.30
CA CYS A 245 2.19 27.21 -31.48
C CYS A 245 2.53 28.59 -32.07
N PHE A 246 2.84 29.58 -31.23
CA PHE A 246 3.30 30.88 -31.69
C PHE A 246 4.58 30.76 -32.52
N HIS A 247 5.63 30.14 -31.98
CA HIS A 247 6.90 29.97 -32.69
C HIS A 247 6.77 29.09 -33.94
N SER A 248 5.92 28.06 -33.89
CA SER A 248 5.66 27.20 -35.06
C SER A 248 5.11 28.02 -36.24
N ILE A 249 4.07 28.84 -36.00
CA ILE A 249 3.38 29.60 -37.06
C ILE A 249 4.16 30.86 -37.47
N HIS A 250 4.90 31.47 -36.54
CA HIS A 250 5.62 32.73 -36.74
C HIS A 250 7.11 32.55 -37.04
N SER A 251 7.62 31.32 -37.16
CA SER A 251 8.98 31.02 -37.63
C SER A 251 9.19 31.26 -39.13
N SER A 252 8.10 31.33 -39.90
CA SER A 252 8.14 31.55 -41.34
C SER A 252 8.44 33.02 -41.67
N ARG A 253 9.19 33.24 -42.77
CA ARG A 253 9.62 34.56 -43.26
C ARG A 253 8.48 35.56 -43.53
N ILE A 254 7.24 35.10 -43.64
CA ILE A 254 6.05 35.93 -43.88
C ILE A 254 5.49 36.51 -42.58
N ASN A 255 5.64 35.79 -41.46
CA ASN A 255 5.02 36.12 -40.17
C ASN A 255 6.07 36.44 -39.07
N SER A 256 7.36 36.46 -39.42
CA SER A 256 8.48 36.69 -38.48
C SER A 256 8.45 38.07 -37.85
N ASP A 257 7.80 39.03 -38.51
CA ASP A 257 7.75 40.43 -38.08
C ASP A 257 6.58 40.70 -37.13
N HIS A 258 5.76 39.68 -36.83
CA HIS A 258 4.63 39.80 -35.92
C HIS A 258 5.11 39.85 -34.47
N GLU A 259 4.84 40.97 -33.81
CA GLU A 259 5.14 41.15 -32.39
C GLU A 259 4.06 40.48 -31.51
N SER A 260 4.50 39.80 -30.45
CA SER A 260 3.60 39.23 -29.43
C SER A 260 3.86 39.80 -28.04
N ILE A 261 2.81 39.84 -27.25
CA ILE A 261 2.81 40.21 -25.83
C ILE A 261 2.24 39.06 -24.99
N LEU A 262 2.44 39.10 -23.68
CA LEU A 262 1.79 38.14 -22.78
C LEU A 262 0.28 38.37 -22.73
N ILE A 263 -0.49 37.31 -22.55
CA ILE A 263 -1.95 37.43 -22.45
C ILE A 263 -2.38 38.26 -21.23
N SER A 264 -1.60 38.23 -20.15
CA SER A 264 -1.80 39.12 -18.99
C SER A 264 -1.65 40.61 -19.34
N GLU A 265 -0.92 40.93 -20.41
CA GLU A 265 -0.67 42.29 -20.90
C GLU A 265 -1.58 42.67 -22.07
N LYS A 266 -2.47 41.76 -22.50
CA LYS A 266 -3.41 41.98 -23.61
C LYS A 266 -4.26 43.23 -23.34
N PRO A 267 -4.25 44.25 -24.23
CA PRO A 267 -5.05 45.45 -24.07
C PRO A 267 -6.54 45.12 -23.98
N ILE A 268 -7.22 45.74 -23.01
CA ILE A 268 -8.66 45.57 -22.87
C ILE A 268 -9.37 46.56 -23.79
N GLU A 269 -10.15 46.05 -24.73
CA GLU A 269 -10.91 46.86 -25.66
C GLU A 269 -12.18 47.43 -25.01
N ILE A 270 -12.27 48.76 -24.95
CA ILE A 270 -13.45 49.44 -24.42
C ILE A 270 -14.46 49.63 -25.56
N PRO A 271 -15.71 49.12 -25.43
CA PRO A 271 -16.67 49.16 -26.52
C PRO A 271 -17.15 50.60 -26.82
N PRO A 272 -17.56 50.86 -28.07
CA PRO A 272 -18.17 52.14 -28.46
C PRO A 272 -19.51 52.35 -27.75
N CYS A 273 -19.95 53.61 -27.68
CA CYS A 273 -21.20 53.95 -27.03
C CYS A 273 -22.39 53.57 -27.90
N LEU A 274 -23.36 52.84 -27.34
CA LEU A 274 -24.57 52.42 -28.07
C LEU A 274 -25.39 53.59 -28.63
N ASN A 275 -25.37 54.73 -27.95
CA ASN A 275 -26.07 55.94 -28.40
C ASN A 275 -25.22 56.82 -29.33
N HIS A 276 -23.90 56.62 -29.34
CA HIS A 276 -22.94 57.36 -30.16
C HIS A 276 -21.83 56.42 -30.64
N PRO A 277 -22.07 55.62 -31.70
CA PRO A 277 -21.15 54.55 -32.12
C PRO A 277 -19.74 55.03 -32.50
N THR A 278 -19.60 56.31 -32.87
CA THR A 278 -18.32 56.95 -33.20
C THR A 278 -17.50 57.37 -31.99
N LEU A 279 -18.03 57.23 -30.77
CA LEU A 279 -17.36 57.61 -29.53
C LEU A 279 -17.21 56.40 -28.61
N ILE A 280 -16.03 56.26 -28.01
CA ILE A 280 -15.77 55.23 -27.00
C ILE A 280 -16.53 55.50 -25.70
N SER A 281 -16.93 54.43 -25.02
CA SER A 281 -17.63 54.51 -23.73
C SER A 281 -16.64 54.71 -22.58
N GLN A 282 -16.30 55.96 -22.26
CA GLN A 282 -15.28 56.28 -21.24
C GLN A 282 -15.79 56.15 -19.80
N PHE A 283 -17.11 56.21 -19.57
CA PHE A 283 -17.71 56.25 -18.24
C PHE A 283 -18.67 55.09 -17.99
N PHE A 284 -18.82 54.76 -16.71
CA PHE A 284 -19.75 53.77 -16.20
C PHE A 284 -20.70 54.42 -15.18
N CYS A 285 -22.00 54.31 -15.40
CA CYS A 285 -23.04 54.81 -14.52
C CYS A 285 -23.32 53.82 -13.38
N LEU A 286 -23.23 54.28 -12.13
CA LEU A 286 -23.44 53.48 -10.93
C LEU A 286 -24.90 53.44 -10.47
N ASP A 287 -25.76 54.29 -11.04
CA ASP A 287 -27.16 54.36 -10.64
C ASP A 287 -27.97 53.18 -11.17
N LYS A 288 -28.42 52.33 -10.24
CA LYS A 288 -29.24 51.15 -10.55
C LYS A 288 -30.61 51.48 -11.15
N LYS A 289 -31.08 52.72 -10.98
CA LYS A 289 -32.36 53.21 -11.52
C LYS A 289 -32.18 54.02 -12.81
N CYS A 290 -31.00 54.00 -13.42
CA CYS A 290 -30.75 54.67 -14.68
C CYS A 290 -31.66 54.11 -15.78
N LYS A 291 -32.29 54.99 -16.55
CA LYS A 291 -33.18 54.61 -17.67
C LYS A 291 -32.42 54.36 -18.99
N ALA A 292 -31.09 54.47 -18.98
CA ALA A 292 -30.27 54.19 -20.16
C ALA A 292 -30.24 52.69 -20.45
N THR A 293 -30.15 52.34 -21.73
CA THR A 293 -30.06 50.96 -22.22
C THR A 293 -28.77 50.24 -21.84
N SER A 294 -27.71 50.98 -21.52
CA SER A 294 -26.44 50.44 -21.02
C SER A 294 -25.88 51.35 -19.92
N PRO A 295 -25.22 50.79 -18.89
CA PRO A 295 -24.52 51.59 -17.89
C PRO A 295 -23.24 52.25 -18.46
N LEU A 296 -22.78 51.85 -19.65
CA LEU A 296 -21.63 52.45 -20.32
C LEU A 296 -22.04 53.69 -21.11
N CYS A 297 -21.31 54.79 -20.92
CA CYS A 297 -21.63 56.05 -21.58
C CYS A 297 -20.39 56.84 -22.02
N CYS A 298 -20.50 57.57 -23.15
CA CYS A 298 -19.48 58.50 -23.63
C CYS A 298 -19.70 59.91 -23.05
N ASN A 299 -18.74 60.82 -23.26
CA ASN A 299 -18.85 62.23 -22.84
C ASN A 299 -20.17 62.90 -23.28
N LYS A 300 -20.66 62.69 -24.51
CA LYS A 300 -21.96 63.25 -24.94
C LYS A 300 -23.15 62.73 -24.14
N CYS A 301 -23.17 61.44 -23.80
CA CYS A 301 -24.21 60.85 -22.95
C CYS A 301 -24.13 61.38 -21.52
N LEU A 302 -22.92 61.61 -21.01
CA LEU A 302 -22.71 62.16 -19.67
C LEU A 302 -23.48 63.48 -19.49
N PHE A 303 -23.32 64.42 -20.43
CA PHE A 303 -23.98 65.73 -20.36
C PHE A 303 -25.49 65.69 -20.61
N LYS A 304 -25.97 64.79 -21.48
CA LYS A 304 -27.39 64.74 -21.87
C LYS A 304 -28.26 63.86 -20.98
N PHE A 305 -27.79 62.68 -20.64
CA PHE A 305 -28.60 61.63 -20.01
C PHE A 305 -28.13 61.26 -18.60
N HIS A 306 -26.89 61.62 -18.22
CA HIS A 306 -26.31 61.26 -16.92
C HIS A 306 -25.85 62.48 -16.11
N LYS A 307 -26.41 63.67 -16.36
CA LYS A 307 -26.01 64.93 -15.69
C LYS A 307 -26.14 64.88 -14.16
N HIS A 308 -27.08 64.08 -13.67
CA HIS A 308 -27.37 63.92 -12.23
C HIS A 308 -27.12 62.49 -11.74
N HIS A 309 -26.41 61.69 -12.51
CA HIS A 309 -26.09 60.32 -12.13
C HIS A 309 -24.68 60.22 -11.56
N SER A 310 -24.49 59.29 -10.63
CA SER A 310 -23.16 58.91 -10.17
C SER A 310 -22.47 58.12 -11.28
N VAL A 311 -21.35 58.65 -11.77
CA VAL A 311 -20.54 58.04 -12.81
C VAL A 311 -19.09 57.93 -12.35
N ILE A 312 -18.41 56.89 -12.81
CA ILE A 312 -16.96 56.71 -12.66
C ILE A 312 -16.37 56.38 -14.03
N THR A 313 -15.05 56.46 -14.17
CA THR A 313 -14.41 56.00 -15.41
C THR A 313 -14.52 54.49 -15.54
N VAL A 314 -14.55 53.98 -16.78
CA VAL A 314 -14.56 52.52 -17.03
C VAL A 314 -13.32 51.86 -16.44
N ILE A 315 -12.16 52.52 -16.51
CA ILE A 315 -10.89 52.04 -15.94
C ILE A 315 -11.01 51.86 -14.42
N GLU A 316 -11.57 52.83 -13.70
CA GLU A 316 -11.81 52.71 -12.25
C GLU A 316 -12.78 51.56 -11.92
N LYS A 317 -13.85 51.39 -12.71
CA LYS A 317 -14.81 50.29 -12.51
C LYS A 317 -14.16 48.94 -12.72
N MET A 318 -13.31 48.80 -13.74
CA MET A 318 -12.55 47.60 -14.02
C MET A 318 -11.60 47.26 -12.89
N GLY A 319 -10.82 48.24 -12.38
CA GLY A 319 -9.94 48.03 -11.24
C GLY A 319 -10.70 47.56 -9.98
N LYS A 320 -11.86 48.17 -9.68
CA LYS A 320 -12.72 47.72 -8.56
C LYS A 320 -13.25 46.31 -8.76
N ASN A 321 -13.66 45.95 -9.99
CA ASN A 321 -14.13 44.60 -10.28
C ASN A 321 -12.99 43.58 -10.18
N GLN A 322 -11.79 43.93 -10.66
CA GLN A 322 -10.61 43.07 -10.60
C GLN A 322 -10.23 42.74 -9.16
N ILE A 323 -10.15 43.74 -8.27
CA ILE A 323 -9.90 43.52 -6.83
C ILE A 323 -10.96 42.59 -6.23
N LYS A 324 -12.24 42.87 -6.50
CA LYS A 324 -13.34 42.05 -5.97
C LYS A 324 -13.31 40.61 -6.49
N LEU A 325 -12.90 40.39 -7.73
CA LEU A 325 -12.75 39.06 -8.30
C LEU A 325 -11.59 38.31 -7.66
N PHE A 326 -10.45 38.97 -7.41
CA PHE A 326 -9.34 38.35 -6.67
C PHE A 326 -9.73 37.97 -5.24
N GLU A 327 -10.40 38.86 -4.49
CA GLU A 327 -10.90 38.55 -3.14
C GLU A 327 -11.87 37.35 -3.12
N LEU A 328 -12.71 37.24 -4.15
CA LEU A 328 -13.64 36.11 -4.30
C LEU A 328 -12.90 34.80 -4.61
N LEU A 329 -11.88 34.83 -5.48
CA LEU A 329 -11.05 33.67 -5.77
C LEU A 329 -10.36 33.16 -4.50
N ASP A 330 -9.70 34.03 -3.73
CA ASP A 330 -9.06 33.66 -2.46
C ASP A 330 -10.06 33.03 -1.48
N THR A 331 -11.27 33.59 -1.40
CA THR A 331 -12.34 33.06 -0.54
C THR A 331 -12.83 31.69 -1.00
N LEU A 332 -12.97 31.49 -2.31
CA LEU A 332 -13.39 30.22 -2.88
C LEU A 332 -12.35 29.12 -2.68
N ASP A 333 -11.06 29.43 -2.86
CA ASP A 333 -9.96 28.49 -2.64
C ASP A 333 -9.95 27.98 -1.19
N ILE A 334 -10.08 28.90 -0.22
CA ILE A 334 -10.19 28.53 1.21
C ILE A 334 -11.43 27.68 1.46
N THR A 335 -12.55 28.02 0.83
CA THR A 335 -13.82 27.27 0.98
C THR A 335 -13.70 25.86 0.42
N GLU A 336 -13.08 25.70 -0.75
CA GLU A 336 -12.82 24.40 -1.38
C GLU A 336 -11.98 23.50 -0.45
N ILE A 337 -10.88 24.03 0.10
CA ILE A 337 -10.04 23.30 1.06
C ILE A 337 -10.84 22.81 2.26
N ASN A 338 -11.68 23.69 2.83
CA ASN A 338 -12.50 23.36 4.00
C ASN A 338 -13.54 22.27 3.70
N VAL A 339 -14.22 22.36 2.55
CA VAL A 339 -15.22 21.38 2.13
C VAL A 339 -14.54 20.03 1.81
N ALA A 340 -13.39 20.03 1.13
CA ALA A 340 -12.62 18.83 0.87
C ALA A 340 -12.14 18.15 2.16
N ALA A 341 -11.73 18.93 3.18
CA ALA A 341 -11.37 18.40 4.50
C ALA A 341 -12.58 17.80 5.23
N ALA A 342 -13.77 18.40 5.10
CA ALA A 342 -15.01 17.85 5.65
C ALA A 342 -15.38 16.53 4.98
N LEU A 343 -15.26 16.43 3.65
CA LEU A 343 -15.50 15.20 2.89
C LEU A 343 -14.58 14.07 3.37
N LYS A 344 -13.27 14.32 3.48
CA LYS A 344 -12.30 13.33 4.00
C LYS A 344 -12.64 12.86 5.42
N ARG A 345 -13.19 13.75 6.25
CA ARG A 345 -13.62 13.39 7.62
C ARG A 345 -14.85 12.49 7.58
N ALA A 346 -15.84 12.82 6.75
CA ALA A 346 -17.03 11.99 6.56
C ALA A 346 -16.66 10.58 6.08
N ASP A 347 -15.77 10.46 5.09
CA ASP A 347 -15.30 9.15 4.59
C ASP A 347 -14.66 8.29 5.69
N ARG A 348 -13.86 8.90 6.59
CA ARG A 348 -13.27 8.17 7.72
C ARG A 348 -14.34 7.67 8.68
N CYS A 349 -15.31 8.51 9.03
CA CYS A 349 -16.41 8.11 9.91
C CYS A 349 -17.27 6.99 9.31
N ILE A 350 -17.53 7.03 8.00
CA ILE A 350 -18.27 5.96 7.32
C ILE A 350 -17.45 4.67 7.36
N LYS A 351 -16.15 4.73 7.04
CA LYS A 351 -15.27 3.56 7.09
C LYS A 351 -15.21 2.91 8.47
N SER A 352 -15.17 3.69 9.55
CA SER A 352 -15.15 3.14 10.92
C SER A 352 -16.46 2.44 11.33
N THR A 353 -17.55 2.63 10.58
CA THR A 353 -18.80 1.88 10.82
C THR A 353 -18.86 0.55 10.08
N ASN A 354 -17.86 0.25 9.26
CA ASN A 354 -17.82 -1.01 8.53
C ASN A 354 -17.47 -2.17 9.47
N LYS A 355 -18.23 -3.26 9.38
CA LYS A 355 -17.98 -4.49 10.15
C LYS A 355 -16.68 -5.19 9.75
N THR A 356 -16.02 -4.76 8.67
CA THR A 356 -14.68 -5.24 8.30
C THR A 356 -13.56 -4.44 8.96
N ASP A 357 -13.89 -3.41 9.76
CA ASP A 357 -12.89 -2.64 10.48
C ASP A 357 -12.14 -3.52 11.50
N ALA A 358 -10.83 -3.30 11.61
CA ALA A 358 -9.96 -4.11 12.45
C ALA A 358 -10.30 -4.00 13.95
N GLU A 359 -10.79 -2.85 14.41
CA GLU A 359 -11.21 -2.68 15.81
C GLU A 359 -12.51 -3.44 16.09
N TYR A 360 -13.46 -3.42 15.14
CA TYR A 360 -14.68 -4.22 15.24
C TYR A 360 -14.37 -5.72 15.27
N GLN A 361 -13.50 -6.20 14.36
CA GLN A 361 -13.12 -7.61 14.31
C GLN A 361 -12.41 -8.07 15.59
N LYS A 362 -11.47 -7.26 16.12
CA LYS A 362 -10.84 -7.54 17.42
C LYS A 362 -11.85 -7.69 18.55
N MET A 363 -12.91 -6.87 18.55
CA MET A 363 -13.96 -6.98 19.55
C MET A 363 -14.78 -8.26 19.39
N VAL A 364 -15.12 -8.63 18.15
CA VAL A 364 -15.78 -9.92 17.84
C VAL A 364 -14.91 -11.10 18.28
N ASP A 365 -13.61 -11.09 17.98
CA ASP A 365 -12.67 -12.13 18.40
C ASP A 365 -12.55 -12.22 19.92
N SER A 366 -12.50 -11.08 20.61
CA SER A 366 -12.48 -11.02 22.07
C SER A 366 -13.72 -11.65 22.69
N ILE A 367 -14.90 -11.42 22.09
CA ILE A 367 -16.15 -12.05 22.51
C ILE A 367 -16.07 -13.57 22.31
N ASN A 368 -15.67 -14.02 21.11
CA ASN A 368 -15.54 -15.44 20.81
C ASN A 368 -14.57 -16.13 21.76
N ILE A 369 -13.37 -15.58 21.95
CA ILE A 369 -12.34 -16.11 22.85
C ILE A 369 -12.87 -16.22 24.29
N HIS A 370 -13.62 -15.22 24.76
CA HIS A 370 -14.20 -15.25 26.09
C HIS A 370 -15.16 -16.44 26.28
N PHE A 371 -16.09 -16.64 25.34
CA PHE A 371 -17.05 -17.73 25.41
C PHE A 371 -16.42 -19.10 25.18
N TYR A 372 -15.47 -19.23 24.25
CA TYR A 372 -14.70 -20.46 24.06
C TYR A 372 -13.96 -20.85 25.34
N ARG A 373 -13.29 -19.91 26.01
CA ARG A 373 -12.62 -20.19 27.28
C ARG A 373 -13.60 -20.69 28.34
N LYS A 374 -14.76 -20.03 28.48
CA LYS A 374 -15.80 -20.45 29.42
C LYS A 374 -16.34 -21.85 29.13
N MET A 375 -16.52 -22.18 27.85
CA MET A 375 -16.91 -23.50 27.40
C MET A 375 -15.85 -24.55 27.78
N THR A 376 -14.58 -24.29 27.51
CA THR A 376 -13.47 -25.20 27.86
C THR A 376 -13.34 -25.39 29.37
N GLU A 377 -13.46 -24.31 30.16
CA GLU A 377 -13.47 -24.38 31.63
C GLU A 377 -14.60 -25.29 32.14
N ALA A 378 -15.81 -25.17 31.59
CA ALA A 378 -16.94 -26.01 31.98
C ALA A 378 -16.73 -27.49 31.62
N ILE A 379 -16.21 -27.78 30.42
CA ILE A 379 -15.88 -29.17 30.02
C ILE A 379 -14.83 -29.76 30.96
N GLN A 380 -13.76 -29.01 31.24
CA GLN A 380 -12.69 -29.47 32.12
C GLN A 380 -13.17 -29.71 33.55
N ASN A 381 -14.10 -28.90 34.07
CA ASN A 381 -14.73 -29.12 35.37
C ASN A 381 -15.51 -30.44 35.40
N LEU A 382 -16.26 -30.76 34.33
CA LEU A 382 -17.00 -32.01 34.22
C LEU A 382 -16.06 -33.21 34.15
N GLU A 383 -15.01 -33.14 33.33
CA GLU A 383 -13.98 -34.18 33.23
C GLU A 383 -13.33 -34.44 34.60
N SER A 384 -12.93 -33.38 35.31
CA SER A 384 -12.35 -33.50 36.65
C SER A 384 -13.33 -34.09 37.67
N TYR A 385 -14.62 -33.77 37.59
CA TYR A 385 -15.64 -34.35 38.46
C TYR A 385 -15.77 -35.86 38.23
N VAL A 386 -15.84 -36.27 36.96
CA VAL A 386 -15.94 -37.68 36.56
C VAL A 386 -14.70 -38.44 37.04
N ASP A 387 -13.50 -37.90 36.80
CA ASP A 387 -12.25 -38.51 37.20
C ASP A 387 -12.14 -38.65 38.72
N GLN A 388 -12.49 -37.60 39.49
CA GLN A 388 -12.46 -37.66 40.95
C GLN A 388 -13.41 -38.72 41.51
N LYS A 389 -14.61 -38.85 40.92
CA LYS A 389 -15.58 -39.88 41.32
C LYS A 389 -15.09 -41.27 40.97
N ARG A 390 -14.51 -41.45 39.77
CA ARG A 390 -13.91 -42.72 39.35
C ARG A 390 -12.78 -43.14 40.30
N GLU A 391 -11.84 -42.25 40.60
CA GLU A 391 -10.73 -42.55 41.53
C GLU A 391 -11.23 -42.95 42.93
N GLY A 392 -12.31 -42.33 43.41
CA GLY A 392 -12.96 -42.72 44.66
C GLY A 392 -13.52 -44.14 44.62
N MET A 393 -14.26 -44.47 43.55
CA MET A 393 -14.81 -45.80 43.35
C MET A 393 -13.73 -46.88 43.18
N GLU A 394 -12.67 -46.59 42.42
CA GLU A 394 -11.53 -47.51 42.22
C GLU A 394 -10.79 -47.80 43.53
N LYS A 395 -10.65 -46.81 44.43
CA LYS A 395 -10.05 -47.04 45.76
C LYS A 395 -10.90 -47.98 46.61
N ASP A 396 -12.21 -47.79 46.60
CA ASP A 396 -13.14 -48.64 47.34
C ASP A 396 -13.17 -50.07 46.75
N GLU A 397 -13.15 -50.21 45.42
CA GLU A 397 -13.02 -51.50 44.72
C GLU A 397 -11.74 -52.24 45.14
N ASN A 398 -10.58 -51.57 45.06
CA ASN A 398 -9.30 -52.17 45.47
C ASN A 398 -9.30 -52.61 46.95
N GLN A 399 -9.95 -51.83 47.83
CA GLN A 399 -10.08 -52.19 49.23
C GLN A 399 -10.96 -53.44 49.43
N ILE A 400 -12.07 -53.56 48.70
CA ILE A 400 -12.93 -54.74 48.72
C ILE A 400 -12.19 -55.97 48.21
N GLU A 401 -11.43 -55.85 47.11
CA GLU A 401 -10.63 -56.96 46.59
C GLU A 401 -9.60 -57.45 47.61
N HIS A 402 -8.93 -56.52 48.30
CA HIS A 402 -7.99 -56.82 49.37
C HIS A 402 -8.69 -57.55 50.54
N ASP A 403 -9.84 -57.06 50.99
CA ASP A 403 -10.61 -57.65 52.09
C ASP A 403 -11.11 -59.07 51.73
N ILE A 404 -11.57 -59.28 50.50
CA ILE A 404 -11.90 -60.62 49.96
C ILE A 404 -10.67 -61.55 50.02
N GLY A 405 -9.49 -61.05 49.70
CA GLY A 405 -8.23 -61.78 49.81
C GLY A 405 -7.97 -62.28 51.24
N LEU A 406 -8.07 -61.39 52.23
CA LEU A 406 -7.88 -61.71 53.65
C LEU A 406 -8.92 -62.71 54.17
N ILE A 407 -10.19 -62.57 53.75
CA ILE A 407 -11.27 -63.50 54.10
C ILE A 407 -10.96 -64.89 53.55
N LYS A 408 -10.56 -65.00 52.27
CA LYS A 408 -10.21 -66.28 51.64
C LYS A 408 -9.03 -66.95 52.35
N GLU A 409 -8.01 -66.19 52.73
CA GLU A 409 -6.85 -66.72 53.45
C GLU A 409 -7.24 -67.23 54.84
N THR A 410 -7.96 -66.42 55.61
CA THR A 410 -8.41 -66.75 56.98
C THR A 410 -9.33 -67.98 56.95
N LYS A 411 -10.24 -68.07 55.99
CA LYS A 411 -11.09 -69.25 55.78
C LYS A 411 -10.24 -70.51 55.54
N LYS A 412 -9.22 -70.44 54.69
CA LYS A 412 -8.31 -71.57 54.40
C LYS A 412 -7.49 -71.97 55.64
N GLU A 413 -7.17 -71.04 56.51
CA GLU A 413 -6.51 -71.31 57.80
C GLU A 413 -7.44 -72.07 58.76
N ILE A 414 -8.67 -71.61 58.92
CA ILE A 414 -9.71 -72.28 59.73
C ILE A 414 -9.98 -73.69 59.20
N GLU A 415 -10.18 -73.85 57.88
CA GLU A 415 -10.41 -75.15 57.26
C GLU A 415 -9.26 -76.14 57.50
N ARG A 416 -8.00 -75.67 57.51
CA ARG A 416 -6.83 -76.51 57.81
C ARG A 416 -6.86 -77.01 59.25
N VAL A 417 -7.11 -76.12 60.21
CA VAL A 417 -7.19 -76.46 61.64
C VAL A 417 -8.30 -77.48 61.90
N LEU A 418 -9.48 -77.27 61.31
CA LEU A 418 -10.62 -78.19 61.43
C LEU A 418 -10.31 -79.57 60.84
N LYS A 419 -9.72 -79.64 59.65
CA LYS A 419 -9.35 -80.93 59.00
C LYS A 419 -8.28 -81.70 59.78
N ARG A 420 -7.33 -81.00 60.41
CA ARG A 420 -6.26 -81.60 61.21
C ARG A 420 -6.68 -81.96 62.64
N LYS A 421 -7.82 -81.45 63.11
CA LYS A 421 -8.33 -81.59 64.49
C LYS A 421 -7.43 -80.94 65.56
N ASP A 422 -6.69 -79.89 65.19
CA ASP A 422 -5.78 -79.15 66.08
C ASP A 422 -6.53 -78.04 66.86
N ILE A 423 -7.50 -78.40 67.71
CA ILE A 423 -8.53 -77.45 68.20
C ILE A 423 -8.19 -76.82 69.57
N LEU A 424 -7.20 -77.34 70.31
CA LEU A 424 -6.99 -76.99 71.73
C LEU A 424 -6.57 -75.53 71.98
N PHE A 425 -5.89 -74.87 71.02
CA PHE A 425 -5.31 -73.53 71.20
C PHE A 425 -5.62 -72.59 70.02
N VAL A 426 -6.88 -72.53 69.58
CA VAL A 426 -7.29 -71.82 68.34
C VAL A 426 -7.84 -70.41 68.55
N GLN A 427 -7.84 -69.88 69.77
CA GLN A 427 -8.49 -68.61 70.12
C GLN A 427 -8.06 -67.46 69.19
N LYS A 428 -6.77 -67.33 68.90
CA LYS A 428 -6.24 -66.28 68.00
C LYS A 428 -6.81 -66.36 66.58
N ILE A 429 -7.09 -67.56 66.09
CA ILE A 429 -7.68 -67.78 64.75
C ILE A 429 -9.17 -67.47 64.77
N ILE A 430 -9.85 -67.80 65.88
CA ILE A 430 -11.25 -67.42 66.12
C ILE A 430 -11.37 -65.90 66.14
N ASP A 431 -10.58 -65.20 66.96
CA ASP A 431 -10.60 -63.73 67.07
C ASP A 431 -10.33 -63.06 65.71
N LYS A 432 -9.37 -63.62 64.94
CA LYS A 432 -9.06 -63.16 63.57
C LYS A 432 -10.25 -63.39 62.63
N GLY A 433 -10.91 -64.53 62.71
CA GLY A 433 -12.08 -64.86 61.90
C GLY A 433 -13.28 -63.97 62.23
N GLU A 434 -13.57 -63.77 63.51
CA GLU A 434 -14.63 -62.87 63.99
C GLU A 434 -14.38 -61.43 63.53
N ALA A 435 -13.14 -60.95 63.60
CA ALA A 435 -12.77 -59.63 63.09
C ALA A 435 -13.01 -59.48 61.57
N MET A 436 -12.85 -60.54 60.78
CA MET A 436 -13.16 -60.52 59.34
C MET A 436 -14.66 -60.57 59.07
N CYS A 437 -15.44 -61.28 59.90
CA CYS A 437 -16.91 -61.32 59.78
C CYS A 437 -17.55 -59.95 60.00
N CYS A 438 -16.93 -59.09 60.82
CA CYS A 438 -17.39 -57.72 61.05
C CYS A 438 -17.11 -56.75 59.87
N LEU A 439 -16.48 -57.20 58.77
CA LEU A 439 -16.25 -56.36 57.58
C LEU A 439 -17.52 -56.15 56.73
N ASP A 440 -18.53 -57.01 56.89
CA ASP A 440 -19.81 -56.97 56.16
C ASP A 440 -20.68 -55.75 56.52
N ASP A 441 -20.42 -55.09 57.66
CA ASP A 441 -21.16 -53.91 58.11
C ASP A 441 -20.71 -52.59 57.42
N ARG A 442 -19.71 -52.64 56.54
CA ARG A 442 -19.21 -51.45 55.83
C ARG A 442 -20.21 -51.04 54.75
N LYS A 443 -20.91 -49.92 55.00
CA LYS A 443 -21.78 -49.29 53.99
C LYS A 443 -20.96 -48.95 52.74
N GLU A 444 -21.42 -49.43 51.58
CA GLU A 444 -20.90 -49.11 50.24
C GLU A 444 -21.16 -47.64 49.86
N ALA A 445 -20.57 -46.70 50.59
CA ALA A 445 -20.95 -45.29 50.54
C ALA A 445 -20.68 -44.62 49.18
N ASN A 446 -19.78 -45.16 48.35
CA ASN A 446 -19.40 -44.56 47.07
C ASN A 446 -19.62 -45.45 45.84
N LEU A 447 -20.02 -46.71 45.99
CA LEU A 447 -20.21 -47.64 44.86
C LEU A 447 -21.62 -47.54 44.28
N VAL A 448 -21.97 -46.33 43.84
CA VAL A 448 -23.24 -46.04 43.18
C VAL A 448 -23.00 -45.59 41.74
N PRO A 449 -23.92 -45.89 40.80
CA PRO A 449 -23.82 -45.37 39.44
C PRO A 449 -23.66 -43.86 39.41
N LEU A 450 -22.72 -43.37 38.58
CA LEU A 450 -22.40 -41.95 38.48
C LEU A 450 -23.65 -41.15 38.09
N SER A 451 -23.99 -40.16 38.90
CA SER A 451 -25.01 -39.15 38.57
C SER A 451 -24.33 -37.89 38.09
N LEU A 452 -24.64 -37.43 36.88
CA LEU A 452 -24.04 -36.23 36.31
C LEU A 452 -24.65 -34.97 36.95
N PRO A 453 -23.82 -33.96 37.30
CA PRO A 453 -24.31 -32.68 37.77
C PRO A 453 -25.03 -31.90 36.65
N SER A 454 -25.85 -30.93 37.04
CA SER A 454 -26.50 -30.01 36.09
C SER A 454 -25.50 -29.08 35.41
N VAL A 455 -25.89 -28.52 34.27
CA VAL A 455 -25.04 -27.60 33.50
C VAL A 455 -24.73 -26.35 34.31
N GLU A 456 -25.70 -25.84 35.06
CA GLU A 456 -25.54 -24.69 35.96
C GLU A 456 -24.51 -24.98 37.06
N GLU A 457 -24.56 -26.17 37.67
CA GLU A 457 -23.58 -26.57 38.70
C GLU A 457 -22.15 -26.67 38.14
N ILE A 458 -21.97 -27.11 36.89
CA ILE A 458 -20.66 -27.23 36.22
C ILE A 458 -20.08 -25.84 35.86
N ILE A 459 -20.95 -24.90 35.49
CA ILE A 459 -20.57 -23.54 35.12
C ILE A 459 -20.31 -22.68 36.37
N GLU A 460 -21.06 -22.91 37.46
CA GLU A 460 -20.96 -22.14 38.70
C GLU A 460 -19.95 -22.70 39.72
N SER A 461 -19.44 -23.93 39.52
CA SER A 461 -18.41 -24.53 40.36
C SER A 461 -17.13 -23.69 40.30
N LYS A 462 -17.00 -22.74 41.23
CA LYS A 462 -15.77 -21.97 41.45
C LYS A 462 -14.66 -22.92 41.91
N PRO A 463 -13.41 -22.71 41.46
CA PRO A 463 -12.28 -23.43 42.03
C PRO A 463 -12.21 -23.10 43.52
N SER A 464 -12.20 -24.13 44.37
CA SER A 464 -11.96 -23.97 45.81
C SER A 464 -10.49 -23.57 46.02
N SER A 465 -10.18 -22.27 45.93
CA SER A 465 -8.92 -21.75 46.44
C SER A 465 -9.12 -21.34 47.90
N SER A 466 -8.59 -22.13 48.81
CA SER A 466 -8.17 -21.63 50.11
C SER A 466 -7.17 -20.48 49.87
N LYS A 467 -7.52 -19.27 50.30
CA LYS A 467 -6.57 -18.14 50.36
C LYS A 467 -6.40 -17.73 51.83
N PRO A 468 -5.16 -17.62 52.34
CA PRO A 468 -4.91 -16.96 53.61
C PRO A 468 -5.14 -15.45 53.46
N SER A 469 -5.67 -14.87 54.52
CA SER A 469 -5.86 -13.43 54.70
C SER A 469 -4.56 -12.66 54.48
N ILE A 470 -4.53 -11.78 53.49
CA ILE A 470 -3.61 -10.64 53.44
C ILE A 470 -4.43 -9.41 53.06
N SER A 471 -4.42 -8.44 53.97
CA SER A 471 -5.00 -7.11 53.87
C SER A 471 -4.48 -6.35 52.63
N SER A 472 -5.39 -5.72 51.91
CA SER A 472 -5.06 -4.76 50.85
C SER A 472 -4.76 -3.37 51.43
N PRO A 473 -3.81 -2.59 50.89
CA PRO A 473 -3.75 -1.15 51.09
C PRO A 473 -4.81 -0.45 50.23
N SER A 474 -5.41 0.59 50.80
CA SER A 474 -6.42 1.46 50.18
C SER A 474 -5.92 2.10 48.87
N ALA A 475 -6.79 2.10 47.84
CA ALA A 475 -6.64 2.95 46.67
C ALA A 475 -7.21 4.36 46.92
N PRO A 476 -6.65 5.42 46.31
CA PRO A 476 -7.12 6.79 46.46
C PRO A 476 -8.41 7.05 45.67
N ALA A 477 -9.19 8.03 46.16
CA ALA A 477 -10.50 8.42 45.64
C ALA A 477 -10.44 9.02 44.21
N PRO A 478 -11.53 8.88 43.42
CA PRO A 478 -11.62 9.48 42.08
C PRO A 478 -11.87 10.99 42.14
N SER A 479 -11.25 11.71 41.20
CA SER A 479 -11.47 13.13 40.94
C SER A 479 -12.82 13.35 40.25
N GLU A 480 -13.68 14.18 40.84
CA GLU A 480 -14.94 14.60 40.24
C GLU A 480 -14.71 15.46 38.99
N VAL A 481 -15.35 15.07 37.88
CA VAL A 481 -15.47 15.87 36.66
C VAL A 481 -16.65 16.84 36.85
N PRO A 482 -16.48 18.16 36.63
CA PRO A 482 -17.57 19.12 36.81
C PRO A 482 -18.62 19.04 35.69
N PRO A 483 -19.90 19.36 35.97
CA PRO A 483 -21.00 19.24 35.02
C PRO A 483 -20.98 20.33 33.92
N PRO A 484 -21.64 20.10 32.78
CA PRO A 484 -21.63 21.01 31.63
C PRO A 484 -22.44 22.30 31.87
N LEU A 485 -21.93 23.39 31.32
CA LEU A 485 -22.55 24.73 31.34
C LEU A 485 -23.83 24.79 30.49
N PRO A 486 -24.89 25.49 30.94
CA PRO A 486 -26.11 25.67 30.16
C PRO A 486 -25.97 26.75 29.06
N PRO A 487 -26.84 26.74 28.03
CA PRO A 487 -26.74 27.61 26.87
C PRO A 487 -27.08 29.07 27.19
N ARG A 488 -26.33 30.00 26.57
CA ARG A 488 -26.54 31.45 26.66
C ARG A 488 -27.84 31.86 25.95
N SER A 489 -28.87 32.17 26.73
CA SER A 489 -30.00 32.99 26.26
C SER A 489 -29.77 34.47 26.55
N HIS A 490 -30.03 35.29 25.54
CA HIS A 490 -30.18 36.74 25.63
C HIS A 490 -31.10 37.16 26.79
N LEU A 491 -30.71 38.19 27.55
CA LEU A 491 -31.50 39.43 27.82
C LEU A 491 -31.07 40.11 29.14
N ARG A 492 -30.68 41.39 28.97
CA ARG A 492 -31.07 42.57 29.77
C ARG A 492 -30.83 42.60 31.30
N ARG A 493 -29.98 43.58 31.65
CA ARG A 493 -30.26 44.76 32.50
C ARG A 493 -30.81 44.49 33.92
N ILE A 494 -30.06 44.98 34.92
CA ILE A 494 -30.44 45.80 36.10
C ILE A 494 -29.38 45.50 37.19
N ARG A 495 -28.37 46.37 37.40
CA ARG A 495 -28.34 47.52 38.32
C ARG A 495 -28.64 47.17 39.79
N SER A 496 -27.74 47.67 40.65
CA SER A 496 -27.91 47.89 42.09
C SER A 496 -27.81 46.65 42.98
N TRP A 497 -27.18 46.65 44.15
CA TRP A 497 -26.64 47.73 44.98
C TRP A 497 -25.73 47.09 46.05
N LEU A 498 -24.62 47.76 46.35
CA LEU A 498 -24.15 48.13 47.70
C LEU A 498 -23.76 47.07 48.76
N LEU A 499 -22.53 47.31 49.28
CA LEU A 499 -22.08 47.22 50.69
C LEU A 499 -21.87 45.78 51.24
N TRP A 500 -20.90 45.48 52.10
CA TRP A 500 -19.86 46.27 52.78
C TRP A 500 -18.82 45.27 53.35
N TRP A 501 -17.65 45.81 53.66
CA TRP A 501 -16.59 45.25 54.52
C TRP A 501 -16.97 44.15 55.54
N LYS A 502 -16.13 43.10 55.57
CA LYS A 502 -15.22 42.86 56.70
C LYS A 502 -14.01 42.04 56.26
#